data_AF-A0A8C0MXW3-F1
#
_entry.id   AF-A0A8C0MXW3-F1
#
_cell.length_a   1.000
_cell.length_b   1.000
_cell.length_c   1.000
_cell.angle_alpha   90.00
_cell.angle_beta   90.00
_cell.angle_gamma   90.00
#
_symmetry.space_group_name_H-M   'P 1'
#
loop_
_entity.id
_entity.type
_entity.pdbx_description
1 polymer ?
#
loop_
_entity_poly.entity_id
_entity_poly.type
_entity_poly.pdbx_seq_one_letter_code
_entity_poly.pdbx_strand_id
1 'polypeptide(L)'
;MADPDPRYPCASIEDDFNYGSCVASASVHIRMAFLRKVYSILSLQVLLTSVTASFFLYFESVRTFVHESPALILVFALGSLGLIFALTVNRHKHPLNLYLLFGFTLFEALTVAFVVTFYDVYIILQAFILTTAVFLGLTVYTLQSKRDFSKFGAGMM
;
A
#
# COMPACT_ATOMS: atom_id res chain seq x y z
N MET A 1 39.05 -8.86 27.17
CA MET A 1 39.12 -8.99 25.70
C MET A 1 38.20 -10.15 25.35
N ALA A 2 36.94 -9.87 25.00
CA ALA A 2 35.98 -10.92 24.67
C ALA A 2 36.15 -11.29 23.19
N ASP A 3 36.29 -12.58 22.89
CA ASP A 3 36.39 -13.08 21.52
C ASP A 3 35.10 -12.75 20.74
N PRO A 4 35.22 -12.26 19.49
CA PRO A 4 34.06 -12.01 18.64
C PRO A 4 33.46 -13.33 18.13
N ASP A 5 32.13 -13.42 18.15
CA ASP A 5 31.38 -14.55 17.58
C ASP A 5 31.63 -14.66 16.07
N PRO A 6 32.06 -15.82 15.55
CA PRO A 6 32.44 -16.00 14.15
C PRO A 6 31.27 -15.96 13.14
N ARG A 7 30.00 -15.86 13.58
CA ARG A 7 28.85 -15.89 12.67
C ARG A 7 28.45 -14.54 12.06
N TYR A 8 28.98 -13.42 12.57
CA TYR A 8 28.65 -12.09 12.06
C TYR A 8 29.89 -11.18 12.09
N PRO A 9 30.59 -11.00 10.95
CA PRO A 9 31.61 -9.98 10.83
C PRO A 9 30.96 -8.59 10.94
N CYS A 10 31.62 -7.66 11.63
CA CYS A 10 31.23 -6.27 11.69
C CYS A 10 31.01 -5.73 10.26
N ALA A 11 29.76 -5.38 9.92
CA ALA A 11 29.33 -4.59 8.75
C ALA A 11 30.26 -4.72 7.52
N SER A 12 30.02 -5.73 6.67
CA SER A 12 30.71 -5.83 5.39
C SER A 12 30.47 -4.54 4.59
N ILE A 13 31.52 -3.98 3.99
CA ILE A 13 31.43 -2.81 3.10
C ILE A 13 30.45 -3.07 1.93
N GLU A 14 30.23 -4.33 1.55
CA GLU A 14 29.18 -4.72 0.60
C GLU A 14 27.76 -4.40 1.07
N ASP A 15 27.48 -4.45 2.37
CA ASP A 15 26.16 -4.09 2.93
C ASP A 15 25.94 -2.58 2.86
N ASP A 16 26.98 -1.77 3.05
CA ASP A 16 26.94 -0.30 2.97
C ASP A 16 26.70 0.17 1.53
N PHE A 17 27.33 -0.48 0.53
CA PHE A 17 27.05 -0.25 -0.89
C PHE A 17 25.65 -0.74 -1.31
N ASN A 18 25.13 -1.80 -0.71
CA ASN A 18 23.78 -2.31 -0.99
C ASN A 18 22.67 -1.42 -0.43
N TYR A 19 22.94 -0.61 0.61
CA TYR A 19 21.94 0.20 1.30
C TYR A 19 22.00 1.71 0.97
N GLY A 20 23.07 2.19 0.33
CA GLY A 20 23.29 3.61 0.05
C GLY A 20 22.64 4.19 -1.22
N SER A 21 21.96 3.39 -2.05
CA SER A 21 21.39 3.86 -3.32
C SER A 21 20.00 3.25 -3.59
N CYS A 22 19.23 3.87 -4.51
CA CYS A 22 17.86 3.54 -4.89
C CYS A 22 17.54 2.04 -4.82
N VAL A 23 16.35 1.63 -4.37
CA VAL A 23 15.95 0.21 -4.20
C VAL A 23 16.16 -0.66 -5.47
N ALA A 24 16.30 -0.01 -6.64
CA ALA A 24 16.69 -0.63 -7.90
C ALA A 24 18.11 -1.24 -7.91
N SER A 25 19.09 -0.64 -7.22
CA SER A 25 20.50 -1.07 -7.16
C SER A 25 20.81 -2.05 -6.03
N ALA A 26 19.87 -2.27 -5.10
CA ALA A 26 20.02 -3.26 -4.03
C ALA A 26 20.04 -4.70 -4.58
N SER A 27 20.67 -5.61 -3.85
CA SER A 27 20.72 -7.04 -4.19
C SER A 27 19.33 -7.60 -4.49
N VAL A 28 19.26 -8.55 -5.43
CA VAL A 28 17.99 -9.11 -5.92
C VAL A 28 17.11 -9.60 -4.77
N HIS A 29 17.72 -10.20 -3.74
CA HIS A 29 17.03 -10.66 -2.55
C HIS A 29 16.37 -9.51 -1.76
N ILE A 30 17.10 -8.41 -1.53
CA ILE A 30 16.59 -7.23 -0.82
C ILE A 30 15.46 -6.56 -1.62
N ARG A 31 15.65 -6.41 -2.93
CA ARG A 31 14.63 -5.83 -3.82
C ARG A 31 13.34 -6.64 -3.81
N MET A 32 13.42 -7.98 -3.89
CA MET A 32 12.22 -8.81 -3.86
C MET A 32 11.55 -8.83 -2.48
N ALA A 33 12.32 -8.77 -1.39
CA ALA A 33 11.76 -8.62 -0.05
C ALA A 33 11.00 -7.29 0.12
N PHE A 34 11.56 -6.19 -0.40
CA PHE A 34 10.90 -4.88 -0.42
C PHE A 34 9.63 -4.90 -1.26
N LEU A 35 9.69 -5.40 -2.50
CA LEU A 35 8.53 -5.49 -3.38
C LEU A 35 7.43 -6.34 -2.75
N ARG A 36 7.75 -7.52 -2.21
CA ARG A 36 6.78 -8.37 -1.51
C ARG A 36 6.06 -7.62 -0.40
N LYS A 37 6.81 -6.85 0.41
CA LYS A 37 6.24 -6.05 1.50
C LYS A 37 5.30 -4.96 0.96
N VAL A 38 5.72 -4.21 -0.06
CA VAL A 38 4.93 -3.13 -0.65
C VAL A 38 3.67 -3.67 -1.31
N TYR A 39 3.77 -4.66 -2.19
CA TYR A 39 2.62 -5.26 -2.86
C TYR A 39 1.66 -5.91 -1.87
N SER A 40 2.15 -6.55 -0.81
CA SER A 40 1.29 -7.09 0.25
C SER A 40 0.52 -5.99 0.98
N ILE A 41 1.17 -4.86 1.31
CA ILE A 41 0.51 -3.72 1.95
C ILE A 41 -0.52 -3.11 1.01
N LEU A 42 -0.17 -2.83 -0.24
CA LEU A 42 -1.08 -2.24 -1.23
C LEU A 42 -2.30 -3.14 -1.47
N SER A 43 -2.10 -4.45 -1.56
CA SER A 43 -3.21 -5.38 -1.78
C SER A 43 -4.17 -5.42 -0.58
N LEU A 44 -3.63 -5.36 0.64
CA LEU A 44 -4.44 -5.23 1.85
C LEU A 44 -5.21 -3.91 1.89
N GLN A 45 -4.58 -2.80 1.46
CA GLN A 45 -5.22 -1.49 1.40
C GLN A 45 -6.39 -1.48 0.41
N VAL A 46 -6.20 -2.01 -0.80
CA VAL A 46 -7.25 -2.10 -1.82
C VAL A 46 -8.40 -2.98 -1.34
N LEU A 47 -8.10 -4.12 -0.70
CA LEU A 47 -9.12 -4.98 -0.08
C LEU A 47 -9.93 -4.24 0.98
N LEU A 48 -9.25 -3.52 1.89
CA LEU A 48 -9.91 -2.73 2.93
C LEU A 48 -10.83 -1.66 2.32
N THR A 49 -10.35 -0.94 1.30
CA THR A 49 -11.16 0.06 0.58
C THR A 49 -12.38 -0.58 -0.08
N SER A 50 -12.20 -1.73 -0.74
CA SER A 50 -13.29 -2.44 -1.42
C SER A 50 -14.36 -2.95 -0.45
N VAL A 51 -13.96 -3.52 0.69
CA VAL A 51 -14.88 -3.98 1.74
C VAL A 51 -15.64 -2.81 2.34
N THR A 52 -14.94 -1.72 2.66
CA THR A 52 -15.55 -0.51 3.24
C THR A 52 -16.58 0.10 2.27
N ALA A 53 -16.21 0.22 0.99
CA ALA A 53 -17.12 0.72 -0.04
C ALA A 53 -18.34 -0.19 -0.22
N SER A 54 -18.14 -1.50 -0.26
CA SER A 54 -19.25 -2.47 -0.35
C SER A 54 -20.20 -2.34 0.84
N PHE A 55 -19.67 -2.21 2.06
CA PHE A 55 -20.47 -1.97 3.25
C PHE A 55 -21.33 -0.70 3.11
N PHE A 56 -20.75 0.41 2.67
CA PHE A 56 -21.52 1.66 2.46
C PHE A 56 -22.63 1.53 1.41
N LEU A 57 -22.43 0.68 0.39
CA LEU A 57 -23.45 0.43 -0.64
C LEU A 57 -24.59 -0.47 -0.15
N TYR A 58 -24.29 -1.47 0.70
CA TYR A 58 -25.31 -2.38 1.24
C TYR A 58 -26.15 -1.77 2.37
N PHE A 59 -25.57 -0.87 3.17
CA PHE A 59 -26.26 -0.26 4.30
C PHE A 59 -26.90 1.07 3.92
N GLU A 60 -28.20 1.03 3.64
CA GLU A 60 -28.98 2.21 3.24
C GLU A 60 -28.92 3.36 4.27
N SER A 61 -28.90 3.06 5.56
CA SER A 61 -28.75 4.08 6.62
C SER A 61 -27.43 4.87 6.51
N VAL A 62 -26.33 4.19 6.13
CA VAL A 62 -25.03 4.83 5.94
C VAL A 62 -25.05 5.70 4.70
N ARG A 63 -25.70 5.22 3.62
CA ARG A 63 -25.89 5.98 2.39
C ARG A 63 -26.69 7.26 2.62
N THR A 64 -27.80 7.20 3.35
CA THR A 64 -28.62 8.38 3.67
C THR A 64 -27.83 9.39 4.49
N PHE A 65 -27.11 8.94 5.53
CA PHE A 65 -26.26 9.80 6.34
C PHE A 65 -25.17 10.52 5.51
N VAL A 66 -24.56 9.80 4.58
CA VAL A 66 -23.59 10.31 3.61
C VAL A 66 -24.19 11.40 2.72
N HIS A 67 -25.40 11.19 2.19
CA HIS A 67 -26.09 12.17 1.35
C HIS A 67 -26.56 13.41 2.13
N GLU A 68 -26.92 13.27 3.41
CA GLU A 68 -27.30 14.39 4.26
C GLU A 68 -26.12 15.30 4.64
N SER A 69 -24.91 14.75 4.69
CA SER A 69 -23.71 15.48 5.12
C SER A 69 -22.63 15.52 4.03
N PRO A 70 -22.85 16.24 2.92
CA PRO A 70 -21.86 16.36 1.85
C PRO A 70 -20.57 17.05 2.31
N ALA A 71 -20.59 17.80 3.41
CA ALA A 71 -19.39 18.37 4.01
C ALA A 71 -18.37 17.30 4.48
N LEU A 72 -18.83 16.07 4.77
CA LEU A 72 -17.94 14.98 5.22
C LEU A 72 -16.91 14.59 4.17
N ILE A 73 -17.26 14.62 2.88
CA ILE A 73 -16.29 14.30 1.82
C ILE A 73 -15.15 15.33 1.78
N LEU A 74 -15.43 16.61 2.04
CA LEU A 74 -14.43 17.66 2.13
C LEU A 74 -13.53 17.47 3.35
N VAL A 75 -14.11 17.10 4.50
CA VAL A 75 -13.33 16.79 5.71
C VAL A 75 -12.41 15.60 5.47
N PHE A 76 -12.90 14.53 4.85
CA PHE A 76 -12.08 13.36 4.56
C PHE A 76 -11.01 13.64 3.50
N ALA A 77 -11.34 14.41 2.46
CA ALA A 77 -10.39 14.82 1.43
C ALA A 77 -9.28 15.70 2.01
N LEU A 78 -9.62 16.72 2.81
CA LEU A 78 -8.62 17.58 3.48
C LEU A 78 -7.81 16.79 4.53
N GLY A 79 -8.43 15.86 5.24
CA GLY A 79 -7.77 14.94 6.15
C GLY A 79 -6.74 14.06 5.44
N SER A 80 -7.09 13.52 4.26
CA SER A 80 -6.17 12.72 3.43
C SER A 80 -4.97 13.55 2.94
N LEU A 81 -5.20 14.82 2.58
CA LEU A 81 -4.14 15.76 2.19
C LEU A 81 -3.22 16.11 3.37
N GLY A 82 -3.77 16.30 4.57
CA GLY A 82 -2.98 16.49 5.77
C GLY A 82 -2.12 15.26 6.10
N LEU A 83 -2.70 14.06 5.97
CA LEU A 83 -2.01 12.80 6.21
C LEU A 83 -0.89 12.55 5.21
N ILE A 84 -1.09 12.87 3.92
CA ILE A 84 -0.02 12.69 2.91
C ILE A 84 1.15 13.66 3.14
N PHE A 85 0.88 14.88 3.60
CA PHE A 85 1.92 15.82 4.01
C PHE A 85 2.70 15.30 5.22
N ALA A 86 1.98 14.85 6.26
CA ALA A 86 2.59 14.24 7.43
C ALA A 86 3.40 12.98 7.12
N LEU A 87 2.93 12.17 6.16
CA LEU A 87 3.63 10.99 5.65
C LEU A 87 4.92 11.37 4.92
N THR A 88 4.90 12.44 4.13
CA THR A 88 6.08 12.96 3.42
C THR A 88 7.17 13.40 4.40
N VAL A 89 6.79 14.10 5.47
CA VAL A 89 7.72 14.54 6.52
C VAL A 89 8.25 13.37 7.35
N ASN A 90 7.41 12.39 7.67
CA ASN A 90 7.79 11.24 8.53
C ASN A 90 8.16 9.98 7.75
N ARG A 91 8.42 10.08 6.43
CA ARG A 91 8.69 8.95 5.54
C ARG A 91 9.85 8.05 5.98
N HIS A 92 10.83 8.62 6.68
CA HIS A 92 12.03 7.91 7.15
C HIS A 92 11.88 7.31 8.56
N LYS A 93 10.77 7.57 9.27
CA LYS A 93 10.54 7.08 10.63
C LYS A 93 9.69 5.81 10.61
N HIS A 94 10.35 4.65 10.58
CA HIS A 94 9.68 3.37 10.85
C HIS A 94 9.54 3.14 12.37
N PRO A 95 8.39 2.64 12.88
CA PRO A 95 7.20 2.19 12.17
C PRO A 95 6.12 3.27 11.96
N LEU A 96 6.31 4.51 12.43
CA LEU A 96 5.30 5.58 12.37
C LEU A 96 4.75 5.82 10.96
N ASN A 97 5.59 5.77 9.93
CA ASN A 97 5.16 5.88 8.53
C ASN A 97 4.03 4.87 8.17
N LEU A 98 4.08 3.64 8.69
CA LEU A 98 3.05 2.63 8.41
C LEU A 98 1.71 2.96 9.08
N TYR A 99 1.72 3.52 10.29
CA TYR A 99 0.50 3.96 10.97
C TYR A 99 -0.13 5.17 10.26
N LEU A 100 0.69 6.12 9.83
CA LEU A 100 0.26 7.26 9.01
C LEU A 100 -0.30 6.80 7.66
N LEU A 101 0.33 5.80 7.03
CA LEU A 101 -0.13 5.19 5.78
C LEU A 101 -1.50 4.52 5.96
N PHE A 102 -1.67 3.76 7.05
CA PHE A 102 -2.95 3.12 7.36
C PHE A 102 -4.05 4.16 7.62
N GLY A 103 -3.74 5.21 8.39
CA GLY A 103 -4.65 6.34 8.58
C GLY A 103 -5.04 6.99 7.25
N PHE A 104 -4.07 7.24 6.38
CA PHE A 104 -4.32 7.75 5.03
C PHE A 104 -5.25 6.83 4.23
N THR A 105 -5.01 5.52 4.24
CA THR A 105 -5.88 4.54 3.59
C THR A 105 -7.30 4.56 4.15
N LEU A 106 -7.49 4.73 5.47
CA LEU A 106 -8.84 4.82 6.03
C LEU A 106 -9.61 6.05 5.52
N PHE A 107 -8.96 7.21 5.50
CA PHE A 107 -9.57 8.44 4.98
C PHE A 107 -9.88 8.35 3.49
N GLU A 108 -8.97 7.76 2.72
CA GLU A 108 -9.16 7.49 1.30
C GLU A 108 -10.30 6.50 1.07
N ALA A 109 -10.33 5.39 1.81
CA ALA A 109 -11.38 4.38 1.74
C ALA A 109 -12.77 4.96 2.04
N LEU A 110 -12.89 5.83 3.05
CA LEU A 110 -14.14 6.53 3.36
C LEU A 110 -14.54 7.50 2.25
N THR A 111 -13.58 8.20 1.66
CA THR A 111 -13.84 9.11 0.53
C THR A 111 -14.32 8.33 -0.69
N VAL A 112 -13.67 7.22 -1.04
CA VAL A 112 -14.09 6.33 -2.12
C VAL A 112 -15.46 5.74 -1.83
N ALA A 113 -15.70 5.25 -0.61
CA ALA A 113 -16.98 4.71 -0.17
C ALA A 113 -18.12 5.72 -0.30
N PHE A 114 -17.85 7.01 -0.01
CA PHE A 114 -18.80 8.09 -0.23
C PHE A 114 -19.05 8.33 -1.73
N VAL A 115 -18.02 8.37 -2.56
CA VAL A 115 -18.16 8.66 -3.99
C VAL A 115 -18.94 7.56 -4.70
N VAL A 116 -18.71 6.29 -4.36
CA VAL A 116 -19.38 5.17 -5.03
C VAL A 116 -20.89 5.12 -4.78
N THR A 117 -21.42 5.76 -3.73
CA THR A 117 -22.88 5.79 -3.48
C THR A 117 -23.65 6.61 -4.51
N PHE A 118 -22.97 7.46 -5.29
CA PHE A 118 -23.56 8.20 -6.41
C PHE A 118 -23.58 7.42 -7.73
N TYR A 119 -22.90 6.26 -7.79
CA TYR A 119 -22.84 5.40 -8.96
C TYR A 119 -23.71 4.15 -8.78
N ASP A 120 -23.92 3.44 -9.89
CA ASP A 120 -24.68 2.20 -9.87
C ASP A 120 -23.90 1.07 -9.17
N VAL A 121 -24.54 0.44 -8.18
CA VAL A 121 -23.98 -0.64 -7.36
C VAL A 121 -23.45 -1.80 -8.23
N TYR A 122 -24.15 -2.14 -9.32
CA TYR A 122 -23.75 -3.25 -10.19
C TYR A 122 -22.42 -2.98 -10.88
N ILE A 123 -22.22 -1.75 -11.36
CA ILE A 123 -20.98 -1.34 -12.04
C ILE A 123 -19.82 -1.31 -11.03
N ILE A 124 -20.07 -0.75 -9.85
CA ILE A 124 -19.05 -0.61 -8.81
C ILE A 124 -18.61 -1.98 -8.28
N LEU A 125 -19.54 -2.90 -8.04
CA LEU A 125 -19.22 -4.23 -7.53
C LEU A 125 -18.40 -5.05 -8.54
N GLN A 126 -18.71 -4.94 -9.84
CA GLN A 126 -17.90 -5.53 -10.90
C GLN A 126 -16.47 -4.95 -10.93
N ALA A 127 -16.34 -3.62 -10.84
CA ALA A 127 -15.04 -2.95 -10.81
C ALA A 127 -14.21 -3.38 -9.58
N PHE A 128 -14.84 -3.54 -8.42
CA PHE A 128 -14.17 -4.01 -7.21
C PHE A 128 -13.68 -5.46 -7.32
N ILE A 129 -14.49 -6.35 -7.88
CA ILE A 129 -14.07 -7.74 -8.11
C ILE A 129 -12.87 -7.77 -9.05
N LEU A 130 -12.90 -7.01 -10.15
CA LEU A 130 -11.81 -6.97 -11.12
C LEU A 130 -10.52 -6.41 -10.50
N THR A 131 -10.60 -5.27 -9.83
CA THR A 131 -9.44 -4.64 -9.18
C THR A 131 -8.85 -5.55 -8.11
N THR A 132 -9.69 -6.13 -7.24
CA THR A 132 -9.25 -7.08 -6.22
C THR A 132 -8.59 -8.30 -6.84
N ALA A 133 -9.15 -8.88 -7.90
CA ALA A 133 -8.57 -10.02 -8.60
C ALA A 133 -7.20 -9.69 -9.21
N VAL A 134 -7.04 -8.51 -9.83
CA VAL A 134 -5.76 -8.04 -10.37
C VAL A 134 -4.74 -7.84 -9.25
N PHE A 135 -5.11 -7.14 -8.17
CA PHE A 135 -4.21 -6.90 -7.05
C PHE A 135 -3.80 -8.20 -6.37
N LEU A 136 -4.74 -9.11 -6.07
CA LEU A 136 -4.45 -10.43 -5.52
C LEU A 136 -3.59 -11.26 -6.46
N GLY A 137 -3.88 -11.25 -7.76
CA GLY A 137 -3.06 -11.91 -8.77
C GLY A 137 -1.62 -11.40 -8.77
N LEU A 138 -1.42 -10.08 -8.67
CA LEU A 138 -0.11 -9.45 -8.54
C LEU A 138 0.54 -9.76 -7.17
N THR A 139 -0.21 -9.80 -6.07
CA THR A 139 0.34 -10.20 -4.76
C THR A 139 0.82 -11.64 -4.81
N VAL A 140 0.00 -12.55 -5.33
CA VAL A 140 0.34 -13.96 -5.45
C VAL A 140 1.52 -14.13 -6.39
N TYR A 141 1.55 -13.42 -7.51
CA TYR A 141 2.68 -13.43 -8.44
C TYR A 141 3.96 -12.93 -7.76
N THR A 142 3.91 -11.84 -7.00
CA THR A 142 5.08 -11.30 -6.28
C THR A 142 5.50 -12.16 -5.08
N LEU A 143 4.58 -12.89 -4.46
CA LEU A 143 4.85 -13.85 -3.37
C LEU A 143 5.42 -15.17 -3.89
N GLN A 144 4.82 -15.72 -4.96
CA GLN A 144 5.20 -17.00 -5.56
C GLN A 144 6.37 -16.89 -6.54
N SER A 145 6.62 -15.72 -7.12
CA SER A 145 7.77 -15.53 -8.01
C SER A 145 9.07 -15.65 -7.21
N LYS A 146 9.56 -16.89 -7.11
CA LYS A 146 10.97 -17.22 -6.90
C LYS A 146 11.79 -17.00 -8.18
N ARG A 147 11.19 -16.42 -9.24
CA ARG A 147 11.89 -16.12 -10.49
C ARG A 147 12.33 -14.66 -10.50
N ASP A 148 13.64 -14.50 -10.51
CA ASP A 148 14.33 -13.22 -10.62
C ASP A 148 13.73 -12.34 -11.74
N PHE A 149 13.14 -11.21 -11.38
CA PHE A 149 12.91 -10.09 -12.32
C PHE A 149 14.24 -9.42 -12.74
N SER A 150 15.36 -10.12 -12.65
CA SER A 150 16.62 -9.69 -13.27
C SER A 150 16.48 -9.57 -14.79
N LYS A 151 15.57 -10.34 -15.42
CA LYS A 151 15.41 -10.34 -16.89
C LYS A 151 14.49 -9.25 -17.48
N PHE A 152 13.70 -8.53 -16.68
CA PHE A 152 12.84 -7.45 -17.21
C PHE A 152 13.42 -6.03 -17.04
N GLY A 153 14.55 -5.89 -16.33
CA GLY A 153 15.30 -4.63 -16.23
C GLY A 153 16.34 -4.43 -17.34
N ALA A 154 16.63 -5.46 -18.16
CA ALA A 154 17.60 -5.41 -19.25
C ALA A 154 16.98 -5.00 -20.60
N GLY A 155 15.76 -4.47 -20.61
CA GLY A 155 15.03 -4.05 -21.82
C GLY A 155 14.99 -2.54 -22.07
N MET A 156 15.66 -1.74 -21.23
CA MET A 156 15.87 -0.31 -21.46
C MET A 156 17.34 0.03 -21.19
N MET A 157 18.21 -0.53 -22.03
CA MET A 157 19.39 0.20 -22.52
C MET A 157 19.04 0.75 -23.89
#